data_AF-A0A3E0PJZ3-F1
#
_entry.id   AF-A0A3E0PJZ3-F1
#
_cell.length_a   1.000
_cell.length_b   1.000
_cell.length_c   1.000
_cell.angle_alpha   90.00
_cell.angle_beta   90.00
_cell.angle_gamma   90.00
#
_symmetry.space_group_name_H-M   'P 1'
#
loop_
_entity.id
_entity.type
_entity.pdbx_description
1 polymer ?
#
loop_
_entity_poly.entity_id
_entity_poly.type
_entity_poly.pdbx_seq_one_letter_code
_entity_poly.pdbx_strand_id
1 'polypeptide(L)'
;MKIKAIPFAIATALTAVILWVVCSVLVFAMPDQMMGMSGNMIHANLSEMRWDLSITGLMIGLIAWGVFAGVFGWFLAVVYNLLNK
;
A
#
# COMPACT_ATOMS: atom_id res chain seq x y z
N MET A 1 -25.57 -2.73 9.09
CA MET A 1 -25.48 -2.06 7.76
C MET A 1 -24.63 -2.93 6.86
N LYS A 2 -24.96 -3.08 5.56
CA LYS A 2 -24.15 -3.88 4.62
C LYS A 2 -23.22 -2.99 3.81
N ILE A 3 -21.93 -3.32 3.79
CA ILE A 3 -20.93 -2.64 2.96
C ILE A 3 -21.13 -3.07 1.50
N LYS A 4 -21.21 -2.12 0.58
CA LYS A 4 -21.20 -2.43 -0.86
C LYS A 4 -19.77 -2.83 -1.26
N ALA A 5 -19.56 -4.13 -1.45
CA ALA A 5 -18.21 -4.69 -1.60
C ALA A 5 -17.42 -4.11 -2.79
N ILE A 6 -18.06 -3.92 -3.95
CA ILE A 6 -17.36 -3.41 -5.16
C ILE A 6 -16.94 -1.94 -5.00
N PRO A 7 -17.82 -0.99 -4.64
CA PRO A 7 -17.39 0.39 -4.37
C PRO A 7 -16.32 0.49 -3.29
N PHE A 8 -16.42 -0.33 -2.24
CA PHE A 8 -15.42 -0.36 -1.17
C PHE A 8 -14.06 -0.83 -1.67
N ALA A 9 -14.01 -1.91 -2.46
CA ALA A 9 -12.80 -2.41 -3.08
C ALA A 9 -12.11 -1.36 -3.98
N ILE A 10 -12.90 -0.67 -4.82
CA ILE A 10 -12.39 0.39 -5.69
C ILE A 10 -11.82 1.54 -4.85
N ALA A 11 -12.53 1.97 -3.79
CA ALA A 11 -12.03 3.00 -2.89
C ALA A 11 -10.71 2.58 -2.23
N THR A 12 -10.61 1.33 -1.72
CA THR A 12 -9.38 0.80 -1.13
C THR A 12 -8.22 0.80 -2.14
N ALA A 13 -8.46 0.35 -3.37
CA ALA A 13 -7.45 0.34 -4.43
C ALA A 13 -6.95 1.75 -4.77
N LEU A 14 -7.86 2.70 -4.98
CA LEU A 14 -7.50 4.08 -5.33
C LEU A 14 -6.74 4.77 -4.20
N THR A 15 -7.16 4.58 -2.95
CA THR A 15 -6.44 5.11 -1.79
C THR A 15 -5.02 4.53 -1.69
N ALA A 16 -4.86 3.22 -1.89
CA ALA A 16 -3.54 2.58 -1.87
C ALA A 16 -2.62 3.09 -3.00
N VAL A 17 -3.17 3.28 -4.21
CA VAL A 17 -2.45 3.86 -5.36
C VAL A 17 -1.97 5.28 -5.06
N ILE A 18 -2.85 6.12 -4.50
CA ILE A 18 -2.49 7.50 -4.11
C ILE A 18 -1.37 7.47 -3.06
N LEU A 19 -1.52 6.64 -2.03
CA LEU A 19 -0.53 6.53 -0.96
C LEU A 19 0.81 6.02 -1.52
N TRP A 20 0.81 5.04 -2.42
CA TRP A 20 2.02 4.53 -3.07
C TRP A 20 2.80 5.64 -3.80
N VAL A 21 2.10 6.49 -4.55
CA VAL A 21 2.74 7.63 -5.24
C VAL A 21 3.36 8.59 -4.23
N VAL A 22 2.62 8.95 -3.18
CA VAL A 22 3.13 9.83 -2.12
C VAL A 22 4.36 9.22 -1.44
N CYS A 23 4.30 7.95 -1.06
CA CYS A 23 5.42 7.24 -0.46
C CYS A 23 6.64 7.22 -1.39
N SER A 24 6.43 6.96 -2.68
CA SER A 24 7.52 6.92 -3.67
C SER A 24 8.19 8.29 -3.83
N VAL A 25 7.40 9.38 -3.81
CA VAL A 25 7.94 10.75 -3.82
C VAL A 25 8.75 11.04 -2.55
N LEU A 26 8.27 10.61 -1.38
CA LEU A 26 9.01 10.77 -0.13
C LEU A 26 10.32 9.98 -0.13
N VAL A 27 10.31 8.73 -0.62
CA VAL A 27 11.53 7.93 -0.75
C VAL A 27 12.53 8.59 -1.70
N PHE A 28 12.06 9.21 -2.79
CA PHE A 28 12.93 9.95 -3.70
C PHE A 28 13.52 11.21 -3.06
N ALA A 29 12.72 11.96 -2.29
CA ALA A 29 13.14 13.22 -1.68
C ALA A 29 14.04 13.06 -0.44
N MET A 30 13.83 12.00 0.34
CA MET A 30 14.51 11.75 1.62
C MET A 30 14.77 10.25 1.87
N PRO A 31 15.61 9.60 1.04
CA PRO A 31 15.76 8.15 1.01
C PRO A 31 16.23 7.55 2.34
N ASP A 32 17.24 8.15 2.98
CA ASP A 32 17.85 7.62 4.21
C ASP A 32 16.88 7.68 5.40
N GLN A 33 16.11 8.75 5.50
CA GLN A 33 15.08 8.92 6.52
C GLN A 33 13.95 7.89 6.34
N MET A 34 13.54 7.63 5.10
CA MET A 34 12.52 6.61 4.80
C MET A 34 13.04 5.18 5.01
N MET A 35 14.32 4.91 4.73
CA MET A 35 14.99 3.64 5.09
C MET A 35 14.97 3.45 6.61
N GLY A 36 15.39 4.45 7.38
CA GLY A 36 15.41 4.40 8.83
C GLY A 36 14.00 4.21 9.42
N MET A 37 13.00 4.91 8.88
CA MET A 37 11.60 4.71 9.26
C MET A 37 11.14 3.27 9.00
N SER A 38 11.47 2.72 7.83
CA SER A 38 11.13 1.33 7.47
C SER A 38 11.80 0.33 8.41
N GLY A 39 13.08 0.53 8.72
CA GLY A 39 13.81 -0.30 9.67
C GLY A 39 13.17 -0.30 11.07
N ASN A 40 12.76 0.87 11.55
CA ASN A 40 12.04 1.00 12.82
C ASN A 40 10.70 0.24 12.82
N MET A 41 9.94 0.27 11.72
CA MET A 41 8.65 -0.42 11.61
C MET A 41 8.78 -1.94 11.65
N ILE A 42 9.85 -2.49 11.07
CA ILE A 42 10.06 -3.95 11.01
C ILE A 42 11.05 -4.46 12.07
N HIS A 43 11.46 -3.59 13.00
CA HIS A 43 12.46 -3.88 14.03
C HIS A 43 13.78 -4.43 13.47
N ALA A 44 14.26 -3.88 12.35
CA ALA A 44 15.51 -4.28 11.70
C ALA A 44 16.42 -3.08 11.42
N ASN A 45 17.74 -3.31 11.45
CA ASN A 45 18.69 -2.31 11.00
C ASN A 45 18.87 -2.39 9.48
N LEU A 46 18.39 -1.36 8.77
CA LEU A 46 18.50 -1.24 7.32
C LEU A 46 19.51 -0.16 6.90
N SER A 47 20.41 0.27 7.80
CA SER A 47 21.35 1.38 7.56
C SER A 47 22.32 1.13 6.40
N GLU A 48 22.60 -0.13 6.08
CA GLU A 48 23.49 -0.52 4.96
C GLU A 48 22.72 -0.79 3.66
N MET A 49 21.39 -0.72 3.69
CA MET A 49 20.55 -0.92 2.52
C MET A 49 20.25 0.41 1.83
N ARG A 50 19.94 0.35 0.53
CA ARG A 50 19.52 1.50 -0.27
C ARG A 50 18.23 1.19 -1.00
N TRP A 51 17.37 2.19 -1.11
CA TRP A 51 16.22 2.11 -2.00
C TRP A 51 16.66 1.98 -3.46
N ASP A 52 16.04 1.06 -4.18
CA ASP A 52 16.13 0.95 -5.63
C ASP A 52 14.87 1.54 -6.27
N LEU A 53 14.90 2.85 -6.53
CA LEU A 53 13.80 3.55 -7.19
C LEU A 53 14.04 3.61 -8.70
N SER A 54 13.38 2.73 -9.43
CA SER A 54 13.27 2.80 -10.89
C SER A 54 11.82 3.14 -11.30
N ILE A 55 11.66 3.76 -12.47
CA ILE A 55 10.33 4.03 -13.04
C ILE A 55 9.54 2.72 -13.20
N THR A 56 10.22 1.65 -13.63
CA THR A 56 9.62 0.32 -13.73
C THR A 56 9.16 -0.20 -12.37
N GLY A 57 9.98 -0.08 -11.32
CA GLY A 57 9.62 -0.47 -9.96
C GLY A 57 8.43 0.33 -9.42
N LEU A 58 8.40 1.65 -9.69
CA LEU A 58 7.26 2.52 -9.34
C LEU A 58 5.96 2.02 -9.97
N MET A 59 5.97 1.71 -11.27
CA MET A 59 4.78 1.26 -12.00
C MET A 59 4.32 -0.13 -11.56
N ILE A 60 5.27 -1.06 -11.37
CA ILE A 60 4.96 -2.40 -10.86
C ILE A 60 4.32 -2.30 -9.47
N GLY A 61 4.91 -1.50 -8.58
CA GLY A 61 4.37 -1.30 -7.25
C GLY A 61 2.98 -0.65 -7.26
N LEU A 62 2.76 0.37 -8.10
CA LEU A 62 1.46 1.04 -8.23
C LEU A 62 0.35 0.05 -8.58
N ILE A 63 0.59 -0.80 -9.59
CA ILE A 63 -0.37 -1.81 -10.05
C ILE A 63 -0.54 -2.90 -8.99
N ALA A 64 0.57 -3.45 -8.48
CA ALA A 64 0.54 -4.53 -7.50
C ALA A 64 -0.21 -4.09 -6.23
N TRP A 65 0.20 -2.98 -5.60
CA TRP A 65 -0.44 -2.47 -4.39
C TRP A 65 -1.90 -2.10 -4.62
N GLY A 66 -2.24 -1.49 -5.75
CA GLY A 66 -3.64 -1.17 -6.09
C GLY A 66 -4.51 -2.43 -6.20
N VAL A 67 -4.04 -3.45 -6.94
CA VAL A 67 -4.78 -4.70 -7.12
C VAL A 67 -4.92 -5.46 -5.80
N PHE A 68 -3.82 -5.64 -5.05
CA PHE A 68 -3.86 -6.35 -3.76
C PHE A 68 -4.75 -5.64 -2.75
N ALA A 69 -4.66 -4.31 -2.65
CA ALA A 69 -5.51 -3.53 -1.74
C ALA A 69 -6.99 -3.61 -2.13
N GLY A 70 -7.32 -3.56 -3.43
CA GLY A 70 -8.69 -3.72 -3.90
C GLY A 70 -9.25 -5.11 -3.59
N VAL A 71 -8.50 -6.18 -3.88
CA VAL A 71 -8.88 -7.56 -3.55
C VAL A 71 -9.08 -7.73 -2.05
N PHE A 72 -8.15 -7.19 -1.24
CA PHE A 72 -8.26 -7.24 0.21
C PHE A 72 -9.47 -6.46 0.73
N GLY A 73 -9.72 -5.26 0.20
CA GLY A 73 -10.89 -4.45 0.55
C GLY A 73 -12.21 -5.16 0.20
N TRP A 74 -12.30 -5.76 -0.99
CA TRP A 74 -13.44 -6.61 -1.37
C TRP A 74 -13.65 -7.75 -0.38
N PHE A 75 -12.57 -8.49 -0.09
CA PHE A 75 -12.62 -9.65 0.81
C PHE A 75 -13.06 -9.23 2.23
N LEU A 76 -12.51 -8.14 2.75
CA LEU A 76 -12.88 -7.56 4.02
C LEU A 76 -14.37 -7.19 4.06
N ALA A 77 -14.90 -6.55 3.01
CA ALA A 77 -16.32 -6.20 2.94
C ALA A 77 -17.23 -7.45 2.92
N VAL A 78 -16.82 -8.51 2.22
CA VAL A 78 -17.55 -9.80 2.21
C VAL A 78 -17.57 -10.42 3.60
N VAL A 79 -16.42 -10.52 4.26
CA VAL A 79 -16.31 -11.08 5.62
C VAL A 79 -17.11 -10.24 6.62
N TYR A 80 -17.02 -8.91 6.54
CA TYR A 80 -17.79 -8.01 7.40
C TYR A 80 -19.31 -8.24 7.24
N ASN A 81 -19.79 -8.36 6.01
CA ASN A 81 -21.21 -8.61 5.75
C ASN A 81 -21.64 -10.02 6.17
N LEU A 82 -20.73 -11.00 6.11
CA LEU A 82 -20.99 -12.37 6.56
C LEU A 82 -21.17 -12.44 8.08
N LEU A 83 -20.37 -11.68 8.84
CA LEU A 83 -20.43 -11.63 10.29
C LEU A 83 -21.59 -10.76 10.82
N ASN A 84 -22.03 -9.76 10.04
CA ASN A 84 -23.15 -8.88 10.38
C ASN A 84 -24.46 -9.30 9.69
N LYS A 85 -24.76 -10.61 9.69
CA LYS A 85 -26.04 -11.13 9.18
C LYS A 85 -27.22 -10.63 10.00
#